data_AF-A0A8J4UBU5-F1
#
_entry.id   AF-A0A8J4UBU5-F1
#
_cell.length_a   1.000
_cell.length_b   1.000
_cell.length_c   1.000
_cell.angle_alpha   90.00
_cell.angle_beta   90.00
_cell.angle_gamma   90.00
#
_symmetry.space_group_name_H-M   'P 1'
#
loop_
_entity.id
_entity.type
_entity.pdbx_description
1 polymer ?
#
loop_
_entity_poly.entity_id
_entity_poly.type
_entity_poly.pdbx_seq_one_letter_code
_entity_poly.pdbx_strand_id
1 'polypeptide(L)'
;VYGVISYFTSSVIAQLGRLATQLSLDELASLRLSEILSVAPLGAVSTWTRQQLGVLFSTVLNFTKQTPSRMNSSSLVALGHVVCGIDAPVIDSLNPVQFSTAVLWLGRLNLSCSEDQLQAFVSLLSSSQGFGPISSWGPEVFLEIGAFAAGIPDMAMSALVKEQIEGITPLAISLITAKKFAVVFNQAQISVFSYEQAVAVTEAQRSALSPVQQTALSMVLNLLEDKPVDFR
;
A
#
# COMPACT_ATOMS: atom_id res chain seq x y z
N VAL A 1 -9.36 34.15 -8.79
CA VAL A 1 -10.62 33.51 -8.34
C VAL A 1 -11.06 32.58 -9.46
N TYR A 2 -10.86 31.27 -9.32
CA TYR A 2 -10.94 30.30 -10.42
C TYR A 2 -12.37 29.89 -10.83
N GLY A 3 -13.41 30.52 -10.25
CA GLY A 3 -14.80 30.22 -10.55
C GLY A 3 -15.31 28.94 -9.88
N VAL A 4 -16.40 28.40 -10.40
CA VAL A 4 -17.02 27.15 -9.92
C VAL A 4 -16.12 25.97 -10.26
N ILE A 5 -16.05 24.99 -9.35
CA ILE A 5 -15.06 23.91 -9.44
C ILE A 5 -15.18 23.04 -10.71
N SER A 6 -16.39 22.91 -11.25
CA SER A 6 -16.68 22.18 -12.50
C SER A 6 -16.04 22.79 -13.75
N TYR A 7 -15.56 24.03 -13.66
CA TYR A 7 -14.81 24.73 -14.71
C TYR A 7 -13.29 24.65 -14.55
N PHE A 8 -12.78 24.01 -13.49
CA PHE A 8 -11.35 23.89 -13.29
C PHE A 8 -10.72 23.06 -14.42
N THR A 9 -9.66 23.59 -15.01
CA THR A 9 -8.87 22.90 -16.02
C THR A 9 -7.94 21.88 -15.36
N SER A 10 -7.41 20.91 -16.12
CA SER A 10 -6.44 19.92 -15.59
C SER A 10 -5.27 20.58 -14.87
N SER A 11 -4.78 21.71 -15.39
CA SER A 11 -3.69 22.50 -14.78
C SER A 11 -4.06 23.13 -13.44
N VAL A 12 -5.30 23.61 -13.29
CA VAL A 12 -5.79 24.15 -12.01
C VAL A 12 -5.99 23.03 -11.00
N ILE A 13 -6.58 21.91 -11.41
CA ILE A 13 -6.78 20.73 -10.56
C ILE A 13 -5.43 20.22 -10.04
N ALA A 14 -4.43 20.16 -10.92
CA ALA A 14 -3.08 19.73 -10.57
C ALA A 14 -2.41 20.58 -9.47
N GLN A 15 -2.82 21.83 -9.32
CA GLN A 15 -2.28 22.77 -8.33
C GLN A 15 -3.01 22.72 -6.98
N LEU A 16 -4.14 22.01 -6.88
CA LEU A 16 -4.93 21.97 -5.63
C LEU A 16 -4.15 21.30 -4.50
N GLY A 17 -3.41 20.22 -4.79
CA GLY A 17 -2.69 19.44 -3.79
C GLY A 17 -3.57 19.12 -2.57
N ARG A 18 -3.05 19.38 -1.36
CA ARG A 18 -3.80 19.13 -0.11
C ARG A 18 -5.05 19.99 0.07
N LEU A 19 -5.17 21.14 -0.61
CA LEU A 19 -6.39 21.96 -0.53
C LEU A 19 -7.61 21.21 -1.06
N ALA A 20 -7.41 20.26 -1.98
CA ALA A 20 -8.48 19.42 -2.50
C ALA A 20 -9.17 18.59 -1.40
N THR A 21 -8.51 18.34 -0.26
CA THR A 21 -9.12 17.64 0.89
C THR A 21 -10.19 18.44 1.61
N GLN A 22 -10.25 19.76 1.38
CA GLN A 22 -11.26 20.66 1.95
C GLN A 22 -12.53 20.76 1.09
N LEU A 23 -12.51 20.16 -0.10
CA LEU A 23 -13.66 20.11 -0.98
C LEU A 23 -14.69 19.12 -0.43
N SER A 24 -15.97 19.48 -0.59
CA SER A 24 -17.08 18.58 -0.33
C SER A 24 -17.06 17.38 -1.29
N LEU A 25 -17.78 16.32 -0.94
CA LEU A 25 -17.88 15.13 -1.80
C LEU A 25 -18.49 15.47 -3.17
N ASP A 26 -19.48 16.37 -3.23
CA ASP A 26 -20.11 16.81 -4.47
C ASP A 26 -19.13 17.62 -5.35
N GLU A 27 -18.32 18.48 -4.74
CA GLU A 27 -17.29 19.23 -5.43
C GLU A 27 -16.23 18.31 -6.01
N LEU A 28 -15.76 17.32 -5.24
CA LEU A 28 -14.82 16.30 -5.72
C LEU A 28 -15.40 15.49 -6.89
N ALA A 29 -16.69 15.11 -6.81
CA ALA A 29 -17.39 14.38 -7.86
C ALA A 29 -17.51 15.16 -9.19
N SER A 30 -17.39 16.49 -9.12
CA SER A 30 -17.50 17.37 -10.29
C SER A 30 -16.16 17.75 -10.92
N LEU A 31 -15.03 17.32 -10.34
CA LEU A 31 -13.69 17.54 -10.91
C LEU A 31 -13.51 16.76 -12.21
N ARG A 32 -13.02 17.43 -13.25
CA ARG A 32 -12.75 16.83 -14.57
C ARG A 32 -11.48 15.97 -14.56
N LEU A 33 -11.58 14.79 -13.97
CA LEU A 33 -10.49 13.83 -13.81
C LEU A 33 -10.34 12.91 -15.03
N SER A 34 -10.20 13.50 -16.23
CA SER A 34 -10.09 12.77 -17.51
C SER A 34 -8.65 12.43 -17.92
N GLU A 35 -7.65 13.05 -17.29
CA GLU A 35 -6.25 12.98 -17.72
C GLU A 35 -5.34 12.64 -16.53
N ILE A 36 -4.25 11.92 -16.80
CA ILE A 36 -3.25 11.60 -15.77
C ILE A 36 -2.73 12.87 -15.06
N LEU A 37 -2.59 13.99 -15.78
CA LEU A 37 -2.11 15.25 -15.22
C LEU A 37 -3.06 15.85 -14.16
N SER A 38 -4.37 15.59 -14.23
CA SER A 38 -5.31 16.02 -13.20
C SER A 38 -5.47 14.99 -12.07
N VAL A 39 -5.25 13.70 -12.36
CA VAL A 39 -5.37 12.61 -11.38
C VAL A 39 -4.14 12.49 -10.48
N ALA A 40 -2.94 12.44 -11.06
CA ALA A 40 -1.70 12.14 -10.32
C ALA A 40 -1.43 13.09 -9.13
N PRO A 41 -1.66 14.42 -9.24
CA PRO A 41 -1.47 15.32 -8.09
C PRO A 41 -2.44 15.07 -6.94
N LEU A 42 -3.68 14.65 -7.24
CA LEU A 42 -4.64 14.23 -6.21
C LEU A 42 -4.28 12.86 -5.64
N GLY A 43 -3.78 11.95 -6.47
CA GLY A 43 -3.26 10.66 -6.06
C GLY A 43 -2.06 10.73 -5.11
N ALA A 44 -1.25 11.80 -5.20
CA ALA A 44 -0.11 12.03 -4.31
C ALA A 44 -0.50 12.53 -2.91
N VAL A 45 -1.76 12.91 -2.68
CA VAL A 45 -2.24 13.39 -1.38
C VAL A 45 -2.55 12.20 -0.47
N SER A 46 -1.87 12.10 0.67
CA SER A 46 -2.01 10.97 1.60
C SER A 46 -3.08 11.15 2.68
N THR A 47 -3.67 12.34 2.78
CA THR A 47 -4.57 12.73 3.89
C THR A 47 -6.06 12.68 3.51
N TRP A 48 -6.42 11.89 2.50
CA TRP A 48 -7.82 11.69 2.12
C TRP A 48 -8.57 10.86 3.16
N THR A 49 -9.86 11.16 3.33
CA THR A 49 -10.77 10.25 4.05
C THR A 49 -11.21 9.09 3.15
N ARG A 50 -11.68 7.98 3.73
CA ARG A 50 -12.19 6.82 2.97
C ARG A 50 -13.33 7.22 2.01
N GLN A 51 -14.23 8.10 2.44
CA GLN A 51 -15.32 8.59 1.59
C GLN A 51 -14.79 9.40 0.39
N GLN A 52 -13.82 10.28 0.60
CA GLN A 52 -13.20 11.05 -0.47
C GLN A 52 -12.44 10.15 -1.46
N LEU A 53 -11.73 9.13 -0.98
CA LEU A 53 -11.03 8.16 -1.84
C LEU A 53 -12.00 7.46 -2.79
N GLY A 54 -13.15 6.99 -2.30
CA GLY A 54 -14.18 6.35 -3.13
C GLY A 54 -14.81 7.31 -4.16
N VAL A 55 -15.08 8.55 -3.76
CA VAL A 55 -15.57 9.59 -4.68
C VAL A 55 -14.52 9.91 -5.76
N LEU A 56 -13.25 10.06 -5.40
CA LEU A 56 -12.18 10.32 -6.37
C LEU A 56 -12.04 9.19 -7.37
N PHE A 57 -12.02 7.93 -6.91
CA PHE A 57 -11.92 6.78 -7.81
C PHE A 57 -13.11 6.70 -8.79
N SER A 58 -14.34 6.83 -8.29
CA SER A 58 -15.54 6.83 -9.15
C SER A 58 -15.55 8.01 -10.12
N THR A 59 -15.05 9.18 -9.71
CA THR A 59 -14.92 10.37 -10.57
C THR A 59 -13.94 10.12 -11.72
N VAL A 60 -12.79 9.49 -11.45
CA VAL A 60 -11.83 9.10 -12.49
C VAL A 60 -12.50 8.19 -13.53
N LEU A 61 -13.19 7.12 -13.09
CA LEU A 61 -13.90 6.21 -14.02
C LEU A 61 -14.98 6.95 -14.84
N ASN A 62 -15.75 7.82 -14.18
CA ASN A 62 -16.85 8.57 -14.81
C ASN A 62 -16.36 9.52 -15.91
N PHE A 63 -15.22 10.20 -15.70
CA PHE A 63 -14.68 11.16 -16.68
C PHE A 63 -13.82 10.49 -17.76
N THR A 64 -13.08 9.43 -17.42
CA THR A 64 -12.29 8.67 -18.41
C THR A 64 -13.14 7.73 -19.26
N LYS A 65 -14.39 7.43 -18.84
CA LYS A 65 -15.27 6.44 -19.45
C LYS A 65 -14.65 5.04 -19.50
N GLN A 66 -13.74 4.74 -18.57
CA GLN A 66 -13.10 3.44 -18.43
C GLN A 66 -13.81 2.58 -17.39
N THR A 67 -13.70 1.27 -17.55
CA THR A 67 -13.99 0.29 -16.49
C THR A 67 -12.70 -0.04 -15.75
N PRO A 68 -12.76 -0.53 -14.50
CA PRO A 68 -11.58 -0.95 -13.75
C PRO A 68 -10.68 -1.93 -14.53
N SER A 69 -11.28 -2.88 -15.23
CA SER A 69 -10.58 -3.87 -16.08
C SER A 69 -9.81 -3.29 -17.27
N ARG A 70 -10.09 -2.05 -17.67
CA ARG A 70 -9.46 -1.36 -18.80
C ARG A 70 -8.37 -0.38 -18.37
N MET A 71 -8.20 -0.15 -17.08
CA MET A 71 -7.16 0.74 -16.57
C MET A 71 -5.77 0.15 -16.87
N ASN A 72 -4.92 0.95 -17.51
CA ASN A 72 -3.53 0.60 -17.75
C ASN A 72 -2.64 0.96 -16.55
N SER A 73 -1.40 0.48 -16.56
CA SER A 73 -0.42 0.70 -15.48
C SER A 73 -0.20 2.18 -15.17
N SER A 74 -0.07 3.04 -16.18
CA SER A 74 0.10 4.50 -15.98
C SER A 74 -1.10 5.14 -15.26
N SER A 75 -2.32 4.71 -15.59
CA SER A 75 -3.54 5.19 -14.93
C SER A 75 -3.62 4.71 -13.49
N LEU A 76 -3.23 3.46 -13.23
CA LEU A 76 -3.18 2.89 -11.87
C LEU A 76 -2.12 3.59 -11.01
N VAL A 77 -0.93 3.85 -11.54
CA VAL A 77 0.11 4.62 -10.85
C VAL A 77 -0.37 6.03 -10.53
N ALA A 78 -1.08 6.67 -11.46
CA ALA A 78 -1.64 8.01 -11.25
C ALA A 78 -2.67 8.06 -10.11
N LEU A 79 -3.36 6.95 -9.79
CA LEU A 79 -4.26 6.92 -8.65
C LEU A 79 -3.52 7.18 -7.33
N GLY A 80 -2.27 6.73 -7.18
CA GLY A 80 -1.53 6.87 -5.92
C GLY A 80 -2.34 6.37 -4.72
N HIS A 81 -2.54 7.22 -3.71
CA HIS A 81 -3.37 6.91 -2.54
C HIS A 81 -4.86 6.66 -2.87
N VAL A 82 -5.38 7.19 -3.98
CA VAL A 82 -6.77 6.96 -4.47
C VAL A 82 -7.02 5.47 -4.76
N VAL A 83 -5.98 4.66 -4.94
CA VAL A 83 -6.12 3.19 -5.07
C VAL A 83 -6.84 2.56 -3.88
N CYS A 84 -6.75 3.15 -2.67
CA CYS A 84 -7.49 2.69 -1.49
C CYS A 84 -8.97 3.13 -1.47
N GLY A 85 -9.45 3.79 -2.51
CA GLY A 85 -10.86 4.09 -2.75
C GLY A 85 -11.60 3.00 -3.54
N ILE A 86 -10.88 1.99 -4.03
CA ILE A 86 -11.45 0.87 -4.78
C ILE A 86 -12.02 -0.14 -3.78
N ASP A 87 -13.32 -0.42 -3.86
CA ASP A 87 -13.93 -1.44 -3.00
C ASP A 87 -13.36 -2.84 -3.31
N ALA A 88 -13.23 -3.68 -2.29
CA ALA A 88 -12.63 -5.02 -2.43
C ALA A 88 -13.22 -5.87 -3.58
N PRO A 89 -14.56 -5.93 -3.78
CA PRO A 89 -15.13 -6.68 -4.90
C PRO A 89 -14.79 -6.10 -6.29
N VAL A 90 -14.46 -4.81 -6.36
CA VAL A 90 -14.08 -4.13 -7.62
C VAL A 90 -12.61 -4.38 -7.95
N ILE A 91 -11.75 -4.58 -6.94
CA ILE A 91 -10.32 -4.88 -7.12
C ILE A 91 -10.13 -6.13 -7.99
N ASP A 92 -10.94 -7.16 -7.79
CA ASP A 92 -10.89 -8.42 -8.56
C ASP A 92 -11.16 -8.21 -10.07
N SER A 93 -11.77 -7.09 -10.45
CA SER A 93 -12.04 -6.76 -11.84
C SER A 93 -10.90 -5.99 -12.53
N LEU A 94 -9.88 -5.57 -11.79
CA LEU A 94 -8.70 -4.91 -12.36
C LEU A 94 -7.91 -5.88 -13.25
N ASN A 95 -7.14 -5.35 -14.18
CA ASN A 95 -6.26 -6.18 -15.01
C ASN A 95 -5.01 -6.58 -14.20
N PRO A 96 -4.76 -7.88 -13.94
CA PRO A 96 -3.65 -8.31 -13.09
C PRO A 96 -2.28 -7.91 -13.64
N VAL A 97 -2.09 -7.94 -14.96
CA VAL A 97 -0.83 -7.57 -15.61
C VAL A 97 -0.55 -6.07 -15.43
N GLN A 98 -1.57 -5.23 -15.66
CA GLN A 98 -1.44 -3.79 -15.51
C GLN A 98 -1.21 -3.39 -14.05
N PHE A 99 -1.88 -4.05 -13.11
CA PHE A 99 -1.70 -3.81 -11.68
C PHE A 99 -0.32 -4.27 -11.21
N SER A 100 0.15 -5.44 -11.62
CA SER A 100 1.49 -5.95 -11.28
C SER A 100 2.60 -5.00 -11.76
N THR A 101 2.41 -4.32 -12.90
CA THR A 101 3.34 -3.29 -13.37
C THR A 101 3.30 -2.02 -12.52
N ALA A 102 2.13 -1.66 -11.97
CA ALA A 102 1.92 -0.44 -11.20
C ALA A 102 2.40 -0.56 -9.74
N VAL A 103 2.42 -1.77 -9.16
CA VAL A 103 2.72 -1.97 -7.74
C VAL A 103 4.11 -1.51 -7.33
N LEU A 104 5.10 -1.51 -8.22
CA LEU A 104 6.44 -0.98 -7.93
C LEU A 104 6.40 0.47 -7.42
N TRP A 105 5.44 1.26 -7.90
CA TRP A 105 5.24 2.65 -7.48
C TRP A 105 4.24 2.76 -6.34
N LEU A 106 3.10 2.08 -6.46
CA LEU A 106 2.02 2.15 -5.48
C LEU A 106 2.42 1.53 -4.13
N GLY A 107 3.21 0.46 -4.15
CA GLY A 107 3.72 -0.23 -2.96
C GLY A 107 4.68 0.61 -2.12
N ARG A 108 5.18 1.74 -2.63
CA ARG A 108 6.03 2.68 -1.88
C ARG A 108 5.23 3.69 -1.07
N LEU A 109 3.91 3.72 -1.25
CA LEU A 109 3.03 4.69 -0.59
C LEU A 109 2.58 4.14 0.77
N ASN A 110 2.49 5.04 1.75
CA ASN A 110 1.86 4.72 3.03
C ASN A 110 0.32 4.68 2.85
N LEU A 111 -0.17 3.54 2.38
CA LEU A 111 -1.55 3.33 1.99
C LEU A 111 -2.47 3.18 3.20
N SER A 112 -3.65 3.81 3.13
CA SER A 112 -4.70 3.73 4.15
C SER A 112 -5.80 2.73 3.79
N CYS A 113 -5.46 1.69 3.04
CA CYS A 113 -6.38 0.64 2.59
C CYS A 113 -6.87 -0.19 3.78
N SER A 114 -8.09 -0.70 3.72
CA SER A 114 -8.55 -1.72 4.68
C SER A 114 -7.85 -3.06 4.45
N GLU A 115 -7.90 -3.94 5.44
CA GLU A 115 -7.34 -5.29 5.31
C GLU A 115 -7.99 -6.06 4.15
N ASP A 116 -9.32 -5.99 3.99
CA ASP A 116 -10.03 -6.64 2.88
C ASP A 116 -9.57 -6.12 1.51
N GLN A 117 -9.31 -4.81 1.39
CA GLN A 117 -8.78 -4.23 0.15
C GLN A 117 -7.36 -4.72 -0.13
N LEU A 118 -6.48 -4.72 0.89
CA LEU A 118 -5.11 -5.21 0.73
C LEU A 118 -5.09 -6.70 0.38
N GLN A 119 -5.95 -7.53 0.98
CA GLN A 119 -6.09 -8.94 0.64
C GLN A 119 -6.58 -9.13 -0.80
N ALA A 120 -7.54 -8.33 -1.27
CA ALA A 120 -8.00 -8.37 -2.66
C ALA A 120 -6.88 -7.98 -3.64
N PHE A 121 -6.07 -6.97 -3.32
CA PHE A 121 -4.90 -6.62 -4.14
C PHE A 121 -3.88 -7.75 -4.17
N VAL A 122 -3.58 -8.38 -3.04
CA VAL A 122 -2.69 -9.54 -3.00
C VAL A 122 -3.25 -10.72 -3.78
N SER A 123 -4.56 -10.98 -3.69
CA SER A 123 -5.25 -12.00 -4.48
C SER A 123 -5.04 -11.77 -5.98
N LEU A 124 -5.27 -10.54 -6.45
CA LEU A 124 -5.05 -10.12 -7.83
C LEU A 124 -3.60 -10.34 -8.28
N LEU A 125 -2.63 -9.94 -7.44
CA LEU A 125 -1.20 -10.12 -7.69
C LEU A 125 -0.79 -11.59 -7.71
N SER A 126 -1.43 -12.43 -6.91
CA SER A 126 -1.14 -13.85 -6.82
C SER A 126 -1.77 -14.71 -7.93
N SER A 127 -2.54 -14.07 -8.82
CA SER A 127 -3.13 -14.73 -9.98
C SER A 127 -2.07 -15.21 -10.97
N SER A 128 -2.45 -16.14 -11.85
CA SER A 128 -1.56 -16.68 -12.90
C SER A 128 -1.12 -15.63 -13.92
N GLN A 129 -1.82 -14.50 -14.02
CA GLN A 129 -1.44 -13.37 -14.88
C GLN A 129 -0.62 -12.31 -14.15
N GLY A 130 -0.50 -12.40 -12.82
CA GLY A 130 0.37 -11.55 -12.00
C GLY A 130 1.70 -12.24 -11.70
N PHE A 131 2.08 -12.29 -10.43
CA PHE A 131 3.31 -12.90 -9.94
C PHE A 131 3.16 -14.41 -9.64
N GLY A 132 1.96 -14.99 -9.83
CA GLY A 132 1.69 -16.39 -9.47
C GLY A 132 1.51 -16.60 -7.96
N PRO A 133 1.46 -17.85 -7.49
CA PRO A 133 1.15 -18.14 -6.08
C PRO A 133 2.20 -17.54 -5.13
N ILE A 134 1.77 -17.05 -3.96
CA ILE A 134 2.66 -16.39 -2.96
C ILE A 134 3.84 -17.28 -2.57
N SER A 135 3.66 -18.60 -2.54
CA SER A 135 4.71 -19.57 -2.23
C SER A 135 5.85 -19.60 -3.25
N SER A 136 5.66 -19.08 -4.47
CA SER A 136 6.71 -18.97 -5.49
C SER A 136 7.34 -17.59 -5.57
N TRP A 137 6.91 -16.63 -4.76
CA TRP A 137 7.47 -15.27 -4.76
C TRP A 137 8.87 -15.29 -4.13
N GLY A 138 9.86 -14.77 -4.86
CA GLY A 138 11.17 -14.44 -4.31
C GLY A 138 11.17 -13.08 -3.59
N PRO A 139 12.26 -12.73 -2.88
CA PRO A 139 12.39 -11.47 -2.15
C PRO A 139 12.09 -10.23 -3.02
N GLU A 140 12.45 -10.28 -4.29
CA GLU A 140 12.20 -9.21 -5.26
C GLU A 140 10.72 -8.86 -5.39
N VAL A 141 9.82 -9.85 -5.41
CA VAL A 141 8.38 -9.60 -5.50
C VAL A 141 7.89 -8.92 -4.22
N PHE A 142 8.32 -9.36 -3.04
CA PHE A 142 7.95 -8.73 -1.77
C PHE A 142 8.42 -7.27 -1.68
N LEU A 143 9.62 -6.98 -2.20
CA LEU A 143 10.16 -5.62 -2.29
C LEU A 143 9.33 -4.76 -3.25
N GLU A 144 8.93 -5.30 -4.40
CA GLU A 144 8.15 -4.58 -5.41
C GLU A 144 6.73 -4.26 -4.95
N ILE A 145 6.04 -5.22 -4.32
CA ILE A 145 4.66 -5.00 -3.86
C ILE A 145 4.61 -4.08 -2.63
N GLY A 146 5.72 -3.96 -1.87
CA GLY A 146 5.86 -3.03 -0.76
C GLY A 146 4.69 -3.09 0.22
N ALA A 147 4.03 -1.95 0.46
CA ALA A 147 2.88 -1.78 1.33
C ALA A 147 1.77 -2.82 1.14
N PHE A 148 1.56 -3.33 -0.09
CA PHE A 148 0.55 -4.37 -0.34
C PHE A 148 0.85 -5.70 0.36
N ALA A 149 2.12 -5.98 0.71
CA ALA A 149 2.49 -7.19 1.46
C ALA A 149 1.79 -7.30 2.82
N ALA A 150 1.33 -6.18 3.42
CA ALA A 150 0.51 -6.21 4.64
C ALA A 150 -0.85 -6.94 4.44
N GLY A 151 -1.30 -7.05 3.19
CA GLY A 151 -2.49 -7.78 2.77
C GLY A 151 -2.31 -9.29 2.61
N ILE A 152 -1.10 -9.84 2.79
CA ILE A 152 -0.91 -11.29 2.61
C ILE A 152 -1.78 -12.06 3.63
N PRO A 153 -2.55 -13.08 3.21
CA PRO A 153 -3.39 -13.86 4.12
C PRO A 153 -2.58 -14.48 5.26
N ASP A 154 -3.15 -14.57 6.45
CA ASP A 154 -2.47 -15.03 7.67
C ASP A 154 -1.72 -16.34 7.49
N MET A 155 -2.35 -17.33 6.86
CA MET A 155 -1.73 -18.64 6.62
C MET A 155 -0.50 -18.55 5.70
N ALA A 156 -0.56 -17.70 4.66
CA ALA A 156 0.55 -17.50 3.76
C ALA A 156 1.67 -16.69 4.43
N MET A 157 1.32 -15.67 5.23
CA MET A 157 2.30 -14.86 5.96
C MET A 157 3.03 -15.67 7.03
N SER A 158 2.32 -16.53 7.76
CA SER A 158 2.91 -17.45 8.74
C SER A 158 3.84 -18.50 8.13
N ALA A 159 3.66 -18.82 6.85
CA ALA A 159 4.46 -19.81 6.13
C ALA A 159 5.71 -19.23 5.44
N LEU A 160 5.93 -17.92 5.53
CA LEU A 160 7.06 -17.27 4.87
C LEU A 160 8.39 -17.77 5.43
N VAL A 161 9.29 -18.11 4.52
CA VAL A 161 10.68 -18.46 4.82
C VAL A 161 11.54 -17.21 4.97
N LYS A 162 12.76 -17.38 5.49
CA LYS A 162 13.70 -16.29 5.77
C LYS A 162 13.88 -15.36 4.57
N GLU A 163 14.14 -15.91 3.40
CA GLU A 163 14.43 -15.15 2.17
C GLU A 163 13.23 -14.29 1.76
N GLN A 164 12.00 -14.77 2.00
CA GLN A 164 10.79 -14.02 1.72
C GLN A 164 10.55 -12.91 2.76
N ILE A 165 10.84 -13.19 4.04
CA ILE A 165 10.76 -12.20 5.12
C ILE A 165 11.74 -11.06 4.88
N GLU A 166 12.96 -11.34 4.41
CA GLU A 166 13.96 -10.32 4.05
C GLU A 166 13.44 -9.35 2.96
N GLY A 167 12.55 -9.82 2.08
CA GLY A 167 11.91 -8.99 1.06
C GLY A 167 10.76 -8.10 1.57
N ILE A 168 10.22 -8.35 2.78
CA ILE A 168 9.11 -7.55 3.32
C ILE A 168 9.62 -6.15 3.67
N THR A 169 9.11 -5.12 3.00
CA THR A 169 9.57 -3.76 3.28
C THR A 169 9.25 -3.31 4.73
N PRO A 170 10.07 -2.45 5.35
CA PRO A 170 9.74 -1.85 6.65
C PRO A 170 8.38 -1.14 6.64
N LEU A 171 8.01 -0.51 5.52
CA LEU A 171 6.70 0.09 5.33
C LEU A 171 5.58 -0.95 5.47
N ALA A 172 5.69 -2.10 4.79
CA ALA A 172 4.73 -3.18 4.93
C ALA A 172 4.63 -3.70 6.37
N ILE A 173 5.77 -3.88 7.05
CA ILE A 173 5.80 -4.25 8.48
C ILE A 173 4.95 -3.28 9.29
N SER A 174 5.12 -1.96 9.12
CA SER A 174 4.37 -0.95 9.87
C SER A 174 2.86 -0.95 9.60
N LEU A 175 2.43 -1.47 8.44
CA LEU A 175 1.03 -1.49 8.00
C LEU A 175 0.26 -2.75 8.43
N ILE A 176 0.94 -3.81 8.87
CA ILE A 176 0.28 -5.01 9.39
C ILE A 176 -0.45 -4.66 10.69
N THR A 177 -1.70 -5.07 10.86
CA THR A 177 -2.42 -4.77 12.10
C THR A 177 -1.75 -5.44 13.31
N ALA A 178 -1.79 -4.82 14.48
CA ALA A 178 -1.16 -5.36 15.70
C ALA A 178 -1.62 -6.80 16.01
N LYS A 179 -2.91 -7.08 15.84
CA LYS A 179 -3.49 -8.40 16.03
C LYS A 179 -2.90 -9.41 15.05
N LYS A 180 -2.83 -9.08 13.76
CA LYS A 180 -2.28 -9.95 12.74
C LYS A 180 -0.79 -10.19 12.95
N PHE A 181 -0.03 -9.12 13.19
CA PHE A 181 1.42 -9.17 13.41
C PHE A 181 1.81 -10.17 14.50
N ALA A 182 1.11 -10.11 15.65
CA ALA A 182 1.36 -11.02 16.77
C ALA A 182 1.02 -12.49 16.48
N VAL A 183 0.13 -12.75 15.53
CA VAL A 183 -0.28 -14.11 15.13
C VAL A 183 0.62 -14.69 14.04
N VAL A 184 0.97 -13.87 13.04
CA VAL A 184 1.63 -14.35 11.82
C VAL A 184 3.15 -14.44 11.93
N PHE A 185 3.78 -13.71 12.86
CA PHE A 185 5.22 -13.78 13.08
C PHE A 185 5.56 -14.40 14.41
N ASN A 186 6.09 -15.62 14.39
CA ASN A 186 6.62 -16.26 15.59
C ASN A 186 8.02 -15.71 15.96
N GLN A 187 8.56 -16.16 17.09
CA GLN A 187 9.90 -15.76 17.56
C GLN A 187 10.99 -15.95 16.49
N ALA A 188 11.02 -17.10 15.82
CA ALA A 188 12.04 -17.43 14.83
C ALA A 188 11.97 -16.51 13.60
N GLN A 189 10.75 -16.15 13.17
CA GLN A 189 10.54 -15.21 12.07
C GLN A 189 10.92 -13.78 12.44
N ILE A 190 10.59 -13.33 13.66
CA ILE A 190 11.02 -12.00 14.15
C ILE A 190 12.55 -11.93 14.25
N SER A 191 13.21 -13.00 14.69
CA SER A 191 14.68 -13.03 14.81
C SER A 191 15.44 -12.90 13.49
N VAL A 192 14.78 -13.12 12.35
CA VAL A 192 15.41 -12.92 11.02
C VAL A 192 15.11 -11.56 10.41
N PHE A 193 14.38 -10.69 11.11
CA PHE A 193 14.13 -9.33 10.62
C PHE A 193 15.44 -8.57 10.45
N SER A 194 15.49 -7.72 9.42
CA SER A 194 16.50 -6.68 9.33
C SER A 194 16.29 -5.65 10.45
N TYR A 195 17.35 -4.89 10.76
CA TYR A 195 17.24 -3.79 11.72
C TYR A 195 16.15 -2.79 11.32
N GLU A 196 16.04 -2.45 10.02
CA GLU A 196 15.05 -1.51 9.50
C GLU A 196 13.61 -2.03 9.66
N GLN A 197 13.39 -3.33 9.41
CA GLN A 197 12.09 -3.98 9.64
C GLN A 197 11.74 -3.95 11.14
N ALA A 198 12.70 -4.28 12.01
CA ALA A 198 12.51 -4.27 13.45
C ALA A 198 12.21 -2.88 14.01
N VAL A 199 12.83 -1.82 13.49
CA VAL A 199 12.54 -0.43 13.85
C VAL A 199 11.14 -0.02 13.39
N ALA A 200 10.68 -0.49 12.23
CA ALA A 200 9.36 -0.16 11.71
C ALA A 200 8.20 -0.83 12.45
N VAL A 201 8.48 -1.80 13.35
CA VAL A 201 7.44 -2.37 14.23
C VAL A 201 6.89 -1.29 15.15
N THR A 202 5.60 -0.99 14.99
CA THR A 202 4.86 0.05 15.71
C THR A 202 4.65 -0.33 17.18
N GLU A 203 4.38 0.68 18.01
CA GLU A 203 4.11 0.46 19.44
C GLU A 203 2.88 -0.44 19.68
N ALA A 204 1.83 -0.27 18.86
CA ALA A 204 0.65 -1.11 18.94
C ALA A 204 0.97 -2.59 18.63
N GLN A 205 1.82 -2.84 17.62
CA GLN A 205 2.28 -4.19 17.31
C GLN A 205 3.13 -4.77 18.45
N ARG A 206 4.10 -4.01 18.99
CA ARG A 206 4.94 -4.42 20.12
C ARG A 206 4.11 -4.82 21.34
N SER A 207 3.13 -3.99 21.68
CA SER A 207 2.21 -4.23 22.80
C SER A 207 1.37 -5.49 22.64
N ALA A 208 1.14 -5.96 21.40
CA ALA A 208 0.40 -7.18 21.12
C ALA A 208 1.28 -8.46 21.15
N LEU A 209 2.61 -8.32 21.16
CA LEU A 209 3.53 -9.45 21.15
C LEU A 209 3.59 -10.17 22.50
N SER A 210 3.76 -11.49 22.46
CA SER A 210 4.13 -12.29 23.63
C SER A 210 5.53 -11.94 24.16
N PRO A 211 5.86 -12.28 25.42
CA PRO A 211 7.18 -12.01 25.99
C PRO A 211 8.35 -12.60 25.17
N VAL A 212 8.13 -13.77 24.55
CA VAL A 212 9.15 -14.44 23.73
C VAL A 212 9.36 -13.71 22.40
N GLN A 213 8.29 -13.23 21.77
CA GLN A 213 8.37 -12.41 20.56
C GLN A 213 9.01 -11.03 20.84
N GLN A 214 8.67 -10.39 21.97
CA GLN A 214 9.30 -9.13 22.39
C GLN A 214 10.80 -9.29 22.61
N THR A 215 11.21 -10.39 23.24
CA THR A 215 12.64 -10.72 23.42
C THR A 215 13.35 -10.85 22.06
N ALA A 216 12.78 -11.59 21.10
CA ALA A 216 13.37 -11.69 19.76
C ALA A 216 13.50 -10.32 19.07
N LEU A 217 12.46 -9.49 19.15
CA LEU A 217 12.49 -8.15 18.57
C LEU A 217 13.58 -7.27 19.24
N SER A 218 13.73 -7.36 20.57
CA SER A 218 14.77 -6.63 21.31
C SER A 218 16.17 -7.07 20.91
N MET A 219 16.38 -8.37 20.65
CA MET A 219 17.67 -8.88 20.19
C MET A 219 18.02 -8.26 18.83
N VAL A 220 17.08 -8.22 17.89
CA VAL A 220 17.33 -7.59 16.57
C VAL A 220 17.69 -6.11 16.70
N LEU A 221 17.03 -5.39 17.61
CA LEU A 221 17.28 -3.96 17.84
C LEU A 221 18.61 -3.68 18.54
N ASN A 222 19.04 -4.57 19.45
CA ASN A 222 20.27 -4.41 20.22
C ASN A 222 21.53 -4.91 19.49
N LEU A 223 21.40 -5.65 18.38
CA LEU A 223 22.54 -6.14 17.57
C LEU A 223 23.48 -5.02 17.05
N LEU A 224 23.05 -3.75 17.04
CA LEU A 224 23.91 -2.62 16.69
C LEU A 224 24.72 -2.06 17.88
N GLU A 225 24.33 -2.35 19.13
CA GLU A 225 25.10 -1.92 20.32
C GLU A 225 26.37 -2.77 20.51
N ASP A 226 26.40 -4.00 19.96
CA ASP A 226 27.53 -4.94 20.08
C ASP A 226 28.56 -4.84 18.93
N LYS A 227 28.46 -3.87 18.02
CA LYS A 227 29.54 -3.63 17.06
C LYS A 227 30.70 -2.94 17.78
N PRO A 228 31.90 -3.54 17.88
CA PRO A 228 33.05 -2.82 18.38
C PRO A 228 33.28 -1.60 17.49
N VAL A 229 33.28 -0.42 18.09
CA VAL A 229 33.70 0.82 17.44
C VAL A 229 35.16 0.62 17.03
N ASP A 230 35.40 0.47 15.73
CA ASP A 230 36.75 0.39 15.17
C ASP A 230 37.38 1.79 15.27
N PHE A 231 38.11 2.02 16.36
CA PHE A 231 39.00 3.17 16.50
C PHE A 231 40.29 2.86 15.75
N ARG A 232 40.29 3.10 14.43
CA ARG A 232 41.51 3.17 13.62
C ARG A 232 41.67 4.52 12.96
#